data_AF-G8YI13-F1
#
_entry.id   AF-G8YI13-F1
#
_cell.length_a   1.000
_cell.length_b   1.000
_cell.length_c   1.000
_cell.angle_alpha   90.00
_cell.angle_beta   90.00
_cell.angle_gamma   90.00
#
_symmetry.space_group_name_H-M   'P 1'
#
loop_
_entity.id
_entity.type
_entity.pdbx_description
1 polymer ?
#
loop_
_entity_poly.entity_id
_entity_poly.type
_entity_poly.pdbx_seq_one_letter_code
_entity_poly.pdbx_strand_id
1 'polypeptide(L)'
;MTFKQAYKDLHRELRRVHIRTFESRNKKDIEKQRALLQYEKLQAVRKGEDAAKYDEQIKRLAQAKVPKLDTSLAKALIAEQQANKKTIEHLRNVATFIGSQREYTELLERYNPGLTMEQEEKVRRTAGKVGLSVPEK
;
A
#
# COMPACT_ATOMS: atom_id res chain seq x y z
N MET A 1 14.00 -26.02 13.74
CA MET A 1 13.62 -24.59 13.82
C MET A 1 12.99 -24.34 15.17
N THR A 2 13.32 -23.21 15.82
CA THR A 2 12.63 -22.78 17.05
C THR A 2 11.41 -21.94 16.71
N PHE A 3 10.43 -21.89 17.60
CA PHE A 3 9.25 -21.04 17.48
C PHE A 3 9.61 -19.56 17.21
N LYS A 4 10.62 -19.05 17.93
CA LYS A 4 11.13 -17.68 17.78
C LYS A 4 11.60 -17.39 16.35
N GLN A 5 12.22 -18.37 15.69
CA GLN A 5 12.68 -18.23 14.31
C GLN A 5 11.50 -18.18 13.33
N ALA A 6 10.56 -19.12 13.46
CA ALA A 6 9.35 -19.15 12.62
C ALA A 6 8.54 -17.85 12.76
N TYR A 7 8.40 -17.33 13.98
CA TYR A 7 7.75 -16.05 14.23
C TYR A 7 8.49 -14.87 13.58
N LYS A 8 9.82 -14.81 13.72
CA LYS A 8 10.64 -13.76 13.12
C LYS A 8 10.47 -13.73 11.60
N ASP A 9 10.38 -14.89 10.97
CA ASP A 9 10.22 -15.01 9.53
C ASP A 9 8.82 -14.61 9.09
N LEU A 10 7.77 -15.03 9.80
CA LEU A 10 6.40 -14.54 9.58
C LEU A 10 6.31 -13.01 9.71
N HIS A 11 6.85 -12.45 10.79
CA HIS A 11 6.83 -11.01 11.04
C HIS A 11 7.57 -10.23 9.95
N ARG A 12 8.66 -10.79 9.42
CA ARG A 12 9.41 -10.18 8.32
C ARG A 12 8.57 -10.09 7.05
N GLU A 13 7.89 -11.17 6.67
CA GLU A 13 7.04 -11.19 5.49
C GLU A 13 5.81 -10.27 5.66
N LEU A 14 5.15 -10.30 6.82
CA LEU A 14 4.06 -9.38 7.13
C LEU A 14 4.50 -7.92 7.05
N ARG A 15 5.68 -7.57 7.57
CA ARG A 15 6.22 -6.21 7.47
C ARG A 15 6.43 -5.77 6.02
N ARG A 16 6.95 -6.66 5.17
CA ARG A 16 7.17 -6.37 3.74
C ARG A 16 5.85 -6.09 3.03
N VAL A 17 4.86 -6.96 3.23
CA VAL A 17 3.52 -6.79 2.64
C VAL A 17 2.86 -5.51 3.15
N HIS A 18 2.90 -5.26 4.46
CA HIS A 18 2.33 -4.06 5.08
C HIS A 18 2.88 -2.76 4.47
N ILE A 19 4.20 -2.65 4.31
CA ILE A 19 4.84 -1.47 3.71
C ILE A 19 4.34 -1.28 2.27
N ARG A 20 4.41 -2.33 1.44
CA ARG A 20 4.00 -2.27 0.03
C ARG A 20 2.51 -1.94 -0.13
N THR A 21 1.65 -2.57 0.66
CA THR A 21 0.21 -2.31 0.63
C THR A 21 -0.11 -0.90 1.10
N PHE A 22 0.59 -0.41 2.12
CA PHE A 22 0.43 0.97 2.59
C PHE A 22 0.83 1.96 1.51
N GLU A 23 2.00 1.80 0.87
CA GLU A 23 2.45 2.68 -0.21
C GLU A 23 1.43 2.72 -1.37
N SER A 24 0.92 1.55 -1.79
CA SER A 24 -0.04 1.44 -2.89
C SER A 24 -1.42 2.06 -2.55
N ARG A 25 -1.99 1.72 -1.39
CA ARG A 25 -3.31 2.24 -0.97
C ARG A 25 -3.26 3.71 -0.61
N ASN A 26 -2.26 4.11 0.18
CA ASN A 26 -2.16 5.46 0.70
C ASN A 26 -1.89 6.48 -0.40
N LYS A 27 -1.26 6.09 -1.53
CA LYS A 27 -1.06 7.00 -2.67
C LYS A 27 -2.38 7.59 -3.17
N LYS A 28 -3.40 6.76 -3.43
CA LYS A 28 -4.71 7.21 -3.94
C LYS A 28 -5.45 8.07 -2.90
N ASP A 29 -5.34 7.73 -1.62
CA ASP A 29 -6.00 8.49 -0.56
C ASP A 29 -5.31 9.84 -0.29
N ILE A 30 -3.97 9.89 -0.34
CA ILE A 30 -3.20 11.13 -0.27
C ILE A 30 -3.56 12.05 -1.45
N GLU A 31 -3.66 11.51 -2.67
CA GLU A 31 -4.05 12.30 -3.85
C GLU A 31 -5.42 12.96 -3.67
N LYS A 32 -6.42 12.21 -3.18
CA LYS A 32 -7.77 12.74 -2.87
C LYS A 32 -7.74 13.80 -1.79
N GLN A 33 -7.05 13.55 -0.67
CA GLN A 33 -6.95 14.51 0.43
C GLN A 33 -6.22 15.78 0.01
N ARG A 34 -5.16 15.64 -0.80
CA ARG A 34 -4.45 16.79 -1.38
C ARG A 34 -5.36 17.62 -2.27
N ALA A 35 -6.14 16.99 -3.16
CA ALA A 35 -7.07 17.69 -4.02
C ALA A 35 -8.15 18.43 -3.22
N LEU A 36 -8.68 17.82 -2.15
CA LEU A 36 -9.60 18.45 -1.21
C LEU A 36 -9.00 19.71 -0.58
N LEU A 37 -7.79 19.60 0.01
CA LEU A 37 -7.11 20.74 0.63
C LEU A 37 -6.78 21.84 -0.37
N GLN A 38 -6.43 21.50 -1.61
CA GLN A 38 -6.21 22.48 -2.67
C GLN A 38 -7.49 23.23 -3.01
N TYR A 39 -8.62 22.53 -3.09
CA TYR A 39 -9.92 23.15 -3.30
C TYR A 39 -10.32 24.07 -2.13
N GLU A 40 -10.17 23.61 -0.90
CA GLU A 40 -10.45 24.40 0.31
C GLU A 40 -9.56 25.64 0.38
N LYS A 41 -8.27 25.50 0.05
CA LYS A 41 -7.34 26.63 -0.07
C LYS A 41 -7.85 27.67 -1.07
N LEU A 42 -8.29 27.24 -2.26
CA LEU A 42 -8.83 28.16 -3.27
C LEU A 42 -10.08 28.89 -2.77
N GLN A 43 -10.95 28.20 -2.02
CA GLN A 43 -12.14 28.82 -1.42
C GLN A 43 -11.78 29.82 -0.32
N ALA A 44 -10.80 29.50 0.53
CA ALA A 44 -10.30 30.41 1.58
C ALA A 44 -9.69 31.68 0.97
N VAL A 45 -8.87 31.54 -0.08
CA VAL A 45 -8.30 32.69 -0.80
C VAL A 45 -9.40 33.58 -1.40
N ARG A 46 -10.44 32.98 -1.99
CA ARG A 46 -11.59 33.73 -2.53
C ARG A 46 -12.37 34.49 -1.44
N LYS A 47 -12.41 33.95 -0.22
CA LYS A 47 -13.06 34.58 0.94
C LYS A 47 -12.15 35.58 1.69
N GLY A 48 -10.89 35.73 1.29
CA GLY A 48 -9.91 36.57 1.99
C GLY A 48 -9.42 35.99 3.32
N GLU A 49 -9.58 34.68 3.53
CA GLU A 49 -9.12 33.97 4.73
C GLU A 49 -7.65 33.52 4.60
N ASP A 50 -7.02 33.18 5.74
CA ASP A 50 -5.63 32.72 5.80
C ASP A 50 -5.44 31.35 5.13
N ALA A 51 -4.73 31.36 3.99
CA ALA A 51 -4.44 30.19 3.19
C ALA A 51 -3.19 29.40 3.64
N ALA A 52 -2.37 29.95 4.54
CA ALA A 52 -1.08 29.36 4.93
C ALA A 52 -1.26 28.01 5.67
N LYS A 53 -2.36 27.86 6.41
CA LYS A 53 -2.71 26.63 7.13
C LYS A 53 -2.86 25.43 6.21
N TYR A 54 -3.40 25.62 5.00
CA TYR A 54 -3.60 24.55 4.03
C TYR A 54 -2.26 24.12 3.39
N ASP A 55 -1.32 25.04 3.20
CA ASP A 55 0.01 24.72 2.69
C ASP A 55 0.82 23.88 3.67
N GLU A 56 0.69 24.15 4.98
CA GLU A 56 1.26 23.28 6.00
C GLU A 56 0.63 21.89 5.99
N GLN A 57 -0.69 21.79 5.86
CA GLN A 57 -1.39 20.50 5.83
C GLN A 57 -0.99 19.66 4.61
N ILE A 58 -0.89 20.27 3.43
CA ILE A 58 -0.41 19.61 2.21
C ILE A 58 1.02 19.09 2.41
N LYS A 59 1.91 19.89 3.02
CA LYS A 59 3.28 19.46 3.34
C LYS A 59 3.30 18.30 4.33
N ARG A 60 2.45 18.31 5.36
CA ARG A 60 2.33 17.20 6.34
C ARG A 60 1.84 15.92 5.70
N LEU A 61 0.83 15.99 4.82
CA LEU A 61 0.34 14.83 4.07
C LEU A 61 1.43 14.19 3.20
N ALA A 62 2.26 15.02 2.54
CA ALA A 62 3.38 14.52 1.73
C ALA A 62 4.45 13.78 2.55
N GLN A 63 4.54 14.06 3.85
CA GLN A 63 5.52 13.45 4.77
C GLN A 63 4.95 12.28 5.57
N ALA A 64 3.75 11.77 5.24
CA ALA A 64 3.11 10.68 5.94
C ALA A 64 4.02 9.42 5.95
N LYS A 65 4.41 8.98 7.15
CA LYS A 65 5.25 7.79 7.34
C LYS A 65 4.38 6.53 7.43
N VAL A 66 4.94 5.40 6.98
CA VAL A 66 4.28 4.10 7.14
C VAL A 66 4.06 3.81 8.64
N PRO A 67 2.81 3.55 9.08
CA PRO A 67 2.55 3.20 10.46
C PRO A 67 3.25 1.89 10.81
N LYS A 68 3.69 1.75 12.05
CA LYS A 68 4.27 0.50 12.53
C LYS A 68 3.22 -0.61 12.44
N LEU A 69 3.65 -1.79 12.02
CA LEU A 69 2.79 -2.97 12.00
C LEU A 69 2.28 -3.24 13.42
N ASP A 70 0.97 -3.32 13.59
CA ASP A 70 0.41 -3.76 14.86
C ASP A 70 0.70 -5.25 15.04
N THR A 71 1.37 -5.57 16.15
CA THR A 71 1.76 -6.93 16.52
C THR A 71 0.97 -7.44 17.71
N SER A 72 -0.01 -6.66 18.22
CA SER A 72 -0.86 -7.00 19.36
C SER A 72 -1.50 -8.38 19.21
N LEU A 73 -2.18 -8.62 18.09
CA LEU A 73 -2.85 -9.89 17.78
C LEU A 73 -1.85 -11.04 17.64
N ALA A 74 -0.73 -10.80 16.95
CA ALA A 74 0.30 -11.81 16.79
C ALA A 74 0.90 -12.21 18.15
N LYS A 75 1.12 -11.25 19.05
CA LYS A 75 1.60 -11.50 20.42
C LYS A 75 0.56 -12.23 21.27
N ALA A 76 -0.72 -11.92 21.13
CA ALA A 76 -1.80 -12.61 21.83
C ALA A 76 -1.87 -14.09 21.43
N LEU A 77 -1.83 -14.37 20.12
CA LEU A 77 -1.81 -15.75 19.59
C LEU A 77 -0.58 -16.56 20.05
N ILE A 78 0.56 -15.89 20.23
CA ILE A 78 1.79 -16.50 20.75
C ILE A 78 1.69 -16.80 22.24
N ALA A 79 1.08 -15.90 23.02
CA ALA A 79 0.94 -16.08 24.47
C ALA A 79 -0.03 -17.22 24.81
N GLU A 80 -1.06 -17.42 23.98
CA GLU A 80 -2.08 -18.44 24.17
C GLU A 80 -1.62 -19.85 23.73
N GLN A 81 -0.75 -19.94 22.72
CA GLN A 81 -0.23 -21.24 22.24
C GLN A 81 1.15 -21.56 22.84
N GLN A 82 1.18 -22.50 23.79
CA GLN A 82 2.44 -23.19 24.14
C GLN A 82 3.00 -23.85 22.88
N ALA A 83 4.31 -23.69 22.64
CA ALA A 83 5.04 -24.03 21.42
C ALA A 83 4.95 -25.52 21.03
N ASN A 84 3.79 -25.93 20.53
CA ASN A 84 3.57 -27.25 19.96
C ASN A 84 4.23 -27.30 18.58
N LYS A 85 4.77 -28.47 18.21
CA LYS A 85 5.36 -28.72 16.89
C LYS A 85 4.40 -28.32 15.76
N LYS A 86 3.10 -28.56 15.92
CA LYS A 86 2.06 -28.16 14.95
C LYS A 86 2.01 -26.65 14.73
N THR A 87 2.06 -25.85 15.80
CA THR A 87 2.06 -24.39 15.71
C THR A 87 3.28 -23.87 14.95
N ILE A 88 4.46 -24.45 15.19
CA ILE A 88 5.68 -24.06 14.47
C ILE A 88 5.52 -24.32 12.96
N GLU A 89 4.96 -25.46 12.58
CA GLU A 89 4.67 -25.78 11.17
C GLU A 89 3.61 -24.85 10.57
N HIS A 90 2.55 -24.51 11.32
CA HIS A 90 1.55 -23.55 10.85
C HIS A 90 2.15 -22.16 10.60
N LEU A 91 2.98 -21.65 11.53
CA LEU A 91 3.67 -20.38 11.34
C LEU A 91 4.56 -20.39 10.09
N ARG A 92 5.26 -21.50 9.85
CA ARG A 92 6.08 -21.69 8.66
C ARG A 92 5.24 -21.72 7.38
N ASN A 93 4.11 -22.42 7.38
CA ASN A 93 3.22 -22.50 6.23
C ASN A 93 2.65 -21.13 5.88
N VAL A 94 2.22 -20.36 6.89
CA VAL A 94 1.73 -18.99 6.69
C VAL A 94 2.84 -18.07 6.17
N ALA A 95 4.04 -18.13 6.74
CA ALA A 95 5.17 -17.34 6.26
C ALA A 95 5.53 -17.66 4.80
N THR A 96 5.55 -18.95 4.45
CA THR A 96 5.76 -19.41 3.07
C THR A 96 4.68 -18.89 2.14
N PHE A 97 3.40 -19.06 2.52
CA PHE A 97 2.26 -18.61 1.72
C PHE A 97 2.29 -17.11 1.43
N ILE A 98 2.57 -16.28 2.45
CA ILE A 98 2.68 -14.82 2.29
C ILE A 98 3.84 -14.47 1.35
N GLY A 99 4.98 -15.14 1.50
CA GLY A 99 6.12 -14.98 0.60
C GLY A 99 5.78 -15.32 -0.85
N SER A 100 5.11 -16.45 -1.08
CA SER A 100 4.65 -16.89 -2.40
C SER A 100 3.60 -15.95 -2.99
N GLN A 101 2.68 -15.41 -2.19
CA GLN A 101 1.68 -14.44 -2.64
C GLN A 101 2.34 -13.14 -3.13
N ARG A 102 3.40 -12.69 -2.46
CA ARG A 102 4.19 -11.52 -2.88
C ARG A 102 4.88 -11.78 -4.22
N GLU A 103 5.54 -12.91 -4.37
CA GLU A 103 6.21 -13.31 -5.63
C GLU A 103 5.21 -13.44 -6.79
N TYR A 104 4.07 -14.09 -6.54
CA TYR A 104 2.97 -14.18 -7.50
C TYR A 104 2.51 -12.79 -7.97
N THR A 105 2.34 -11.85 -7.04
CA THR A 105 1.96 -10.46 -7.37
C THR A 105 3.02 -9.77 -8.23
N GLU A 106 4.30 -9.94 -7.91
CA GLU A 106 5.42 -9.38 -8.67
C GLU A 106 5.50 -9.94 -10.10
N LEU A 107 5.26 -11.24 -10.26
CA LEU A 107 5.21 -11.89 -11.57
C LEU A 107 4.00 -11.39 -12.39
N LEU A 108 2.84 -11.27 -11.76
CA LEU A 108 1.63 -10.72 -12.40
C LEU A 108 1.86 -9.31 -12.93
N GLU A 109 2.43 -8.41 -12.13
CA GLU A 109 2.72 -7.04 -12.54
C GLU A 109 3.72 -6.98 -13.71
N ARG A 110 4.71 -7.88 -13.74
CA ARG A 110 5.73 -7.95 -14.80
C ARG A 110 5.17 -8.44 -16.12
N TYR A 111 4.40 -9.52 -16.10
CA TYR A 111 3.93 -10.18 -17.33
C TYR A 111 2.56 -9.68 -17.78
N ASN A 112 1.77 -9.07 -16.89
CA ASN A 112 0.48 -8.47 -17.20
C ASN A 112 0.36 -7.05 -16.62
N PRO A 113 1.16 -6.09 -17.11
CA PRO A 113 1.07 -4.70 -16.65
C PRO A 113 -0.30 -4.08 -16.96
N GLY A 114 -1.04 -4.62 -17.94
CA GLY A 114 -2.39 -4.19 -18.28
C GLY A 114 -3.42 -4.47 -17.19
N LEU A 115 -3.14 -5.33 -16.21
CA LEU A 115 -4.08 -5.64 -15.12
C LEU A 115 -4.34 -4.43 -14.23
N THR A 116 -3.29 -3.67 -13.89
CA THR A 116 -3.34 -2.54 -12.94
C THR A 116 -3.51 -1.19 -13.61
N MET A 117 -3.48 -1.13 -14.95
CA MET A 117 -3.64 0.13 -15.69
C MET A 117 -5.07 0.67 -15.59
N GLU A 118 -5.17 1.99 -15.39
CA GLU A 118 -6.44 2.72 -15.48
C GLU A 118 -6.99 2.64 -16.91
N GLN A 119 -8.32 2.73 -17.03
CA GLN A 119 -8.99 2.52 -18.32
C GLN A 119 -8.53 3.53 -19.40
N GLU A 120 -8.32 4.78 -19.01
CA GLU A 120 -7.83 5.81 -19.93
C GLU A 120 -6.45 5.50 -20.49
N GLU A 121 -5.54 5.00 -19.64
CA GLU A 121 -4.20 4.60 -20.04
C GLU A 121 -4.23 3.40 -21.00
N LYS A 122 -5.14 2.44 -20.76
CA LYS A 122 -5.37 1.31 -21.68
C LYS A 122 -5.81 1.80 -23.06
N VAL A 123 -6.77 2.72 -23.11
CA VAL A 123 -7.26 3.30 -24.37
C VAL A 123 -6.12 4.04 -25.08
N ARG A 124 -5.34 4.87 -24.36
CA ARG A 124 -4.19 5.60 -24.91
C ARG A 124 -3.12 4.67 -25.49
N ARG A 125 -2.73 3.61 -24.77
CA ARG A 125 -1.74 2.64 -25.27
C ARG A 125 -2.28 1.84 -26.46
N THR A 126 -3.57 1.52 -26.46
CA THR A 126 -4.21 0.80 -27.58
C THR A 126 -4.28 1.68 -28.82
N ALA A 127 -4.64 2.95 -28.68
CA ALA A 127 -4.59 3.93 -29.76
C ALA A 127 -3.15 4.08 -30.30
N GLY A 128 -2.15 4.19 -29.42
CA GLY A 128 -0.75 4.28 -29.82
C GLY A 128 -0.23 3.06 -30.60
N LYS A 129 -0.75 1.85 -30.32
CA LYS A 129 -0.41 0.63 -31.11
C LYS A 129 -0.84 0.74 -32.57
N VAL A 130 -1.89 1.51 -32.86
CA VAL A 130 -2.41 1.73 -34.23
C VAL A 130 -2.03 3.10 -34.80
N GLY A 131 -1.11 3.81 -34.15
CA GLY A 131 -0.66 5.15 -34.60
C GLY A 131 -1.68 6.27 -34.36
N LEU A 132 -2.69 6.05 -33.52
CA LEU A 132 -3.70 7.04 -33.14
C LEU A 132 -3.36 7.69 -31.79
N SER A 133 -3.72 8.97 -31.62
CA SER A 133 -3.61 9.70 -30.35
C SER A 133 -5.00 9.96 -29.75
N VAL A 134 -5.15 9.73 -28.44
CA VAL A 134 -6.38 10.06 -27.70
C VAL A 134 -6.34 11.54 -27.30
N PRO A 135 -7.37 12.35 -27.61
CA PRO A 135 -7.41 13.75 -27.17
C PRO A 135 -7.55 13.86 -25.64
N GLU A 136 -6.90 14.86 -25.05
CA GLU A 136 -7.03 15.20 -23.63
C GLU A 136 -8.37 15.89 -23.35
N LYS A 137 -8.94 15.65 -22.17
CA LYS A 137 -10.18 16.30 -21.71
C LYS A 137 -9.91 17.61 -21.00
#